data_AF-A0A0S8BAZ4-F1
#
_entry.id   AF-A0A0S8BAZ4-F1
#
_cell.length_a   1.000
_cell.length_b   1.000
_cell.length_c   1.000
_cell.angle_alpha   90.00
_cell.angle_beta   90.00
_cell.angle_gamma   90.00
#
_symmetry.space_group_name_H-M   'P 1'
#
loop_
_entity.id
_entity.type
_entity.pdbx_description
1 polymer ?
#
loop_
_entity_poly.entity_id
_entity_poly.type
_entity_poly.pdbx_seq_one_letter_code
_entity_poly.pdbx_strand_id
1 'polypeptide(L)'
;MTEQCWALIGGYDEDDGVWQVGLRRQISGQPASVEADWKWALAQEEEYGNLAGFAHTHPVGAGTSPSAQDIRTMQAWCSSLGKPLLCLIGEGENFVQPAAYVFEDDQGDGKLTKDFVILDS
;
A
#
# COMPACT_ATOMS: atom_id res chain seq x y z
N MET A 1 -15.96 -4.96 -12.33
CA MET A 1 -15.62 -4.55 -10.96
C MET A 1 -14.43 -3.63 -11.06
N THR A 2 -14.47 -2.49 -10.39
CA THR A 2 -13.44 -1.46 -10.46
C THR A 2 -12.52 -1.65 -9.27
N GLU A 3 -11.26 -1.99 -9.52
CA GLU A 3 -10.25 -2.00 -8.47
C GLU A 3 -10.00 -0.56 -8.02
N GLN A 4 -9.74 -0.40 -6.73
CA GLN A 4 -9.48 0.90 -6.12
C GLN A 4 -8.06 0.90 -5.58
N CYS A 5 -7.39 2.04 -5.63
CA CYS A 5 -6.06 2.22 -5.05
C CYS A 5 -6.01 3.52 -4.24
N TRP A 6 -5.21 3.50 -3.18
CA TRP A 6 -4.93 4.63 -2.30
C TRP A 6 -3.44 4.70 -1.99
N ALA A 7 -2.96 5.90 -1.70
CA ALA A 7 -1.70 6.08 -1.01
C ALA A 7 -1.92 5.99 0.51
N LEU A 8 -0.93 5.43 1.21
CA LEU A 8 -0.89 5.37 2.66
C LEU A 8 0.02 6.46 3.16
N ILE A 9 -0.52 7.33 4.03
CA ILE A 9 0.23 8.42 4.65
C ILE A 9 0.36 8.16 6.14
N GLY A 10 1.58 8.27 6.66
CA GLY A 10 1.89 7.97 8.05
C GLY A 10 3.30 7.42 8.20
N GLY A 11 3.47 6.46 9.11
CA GLY A 11 4.78 5.87 9.35
C GLY A 11 4.73 4.66 10.27
N TYR A 12 5.90 4.06 10.45
CA TYR A 12 6.11 3.01 11.44
C TYR A 12 6.49 3.65 12.78
N ASP A 13 5.75 3.31 13.83
CA ASP A 13 6.08 3.67 15.20
C ASP A 13 7.02 2.60 15.77
N GLU A 14 8.28 2.95 16.03
CA GLU A 14 9.28 2.01 16.55
C GLU A 14 9.04 1.62 18.01
N ASP A 15 8.41 2.50 18.80
CA ASP A 15 8.15 2.26 20.23
C ASP A 15 7.01 1.25 20.39
N ASP A 16 5.96 1.40 19.58
CA ASP A 16 4.79 0.51 19.59
C ASP A 16 4.96 -0.70 18.64
N GLY A 17 5.90 -0.62 17.70
CA GLY A 17 6.14 -1.64 16.69
C GLY A 17 5.00 -1.76 15.67
N VAL A 18 4.29 -0.67 15.38
CA VAL A 18 3.05 -0.67 14.58
C VAL A 18 3.09 0.40 13.50
N TRP A 19 2.61 0.06 12.31
CA TRP A 19 2.33 1.03 11.24
C TRP A 19 1.06 1.82 11.55
N GLN A 20 1.16 3.14 11.61
CA GLN A 20 0.01 4.04 11.76
C GLN A 20 -0.20 4.79 10.45
N VAL A 21 -1.27 4.46 9.71
CA VAL A 21 -1.47 4.96 8.34
C VAL A 21 -2.88 5.45 8.08
N GLY A 22 -3.03 6.49 7.27
CA GLY A 22 -4.30 6.96 6.74
C GLY A 22 -4.39 6.74 5.22
N LEU A 23 -5.58 6.37 4.74
CA LEU A 23 -5.86 6.22 3.30
C LEU A 23 -6.07 7.62 2.67
N ARG A 24 -5.31 7.95 1.64
CA ARG A 24 -5.45 9.21 0.89
C ARG A 24 -5.47 8.96 -0.61
N ARG A 25 -5.99 9.94 -1.36
CA ARG A 25 -6.00 9.98 -2.84
C ARG A 25 -6.53 8.68 -3.45
N GLN A 26 -7.80 8.39 -3.20
CA GLN A 26 -8.47 7.27 -3.85
C GLN A 26 -8.51 7.48 -5.37
N ILE A 27 -8.04 6.48 -6.10
CA ILE A 27 -8.13 6.41 -7.56
C ILE A 27 -8.85 5.12 -7.92
N SER A 28 -9.78 5.22 -8.87
CA SER A 28 -10.48 4.10 -9.46
C SER A 28 -9.88 3.76 -10.82
N GLY A 29 -9.46 2.51 -11.04
CA GLY A 29 -8.85 2.05 -12.29
C GLY A 29 -9.60 0.88 -12.94
N GLN A 30 -9.02 0.34 -14.02
CA GLN A 30 -9.52 -0.89 -14.63
C GLN A 30 -9.03 -2.12 -13.83
N PRO A 31 -9.74 -3.26 -13.86
CA PRO A 31 -9.23 -4.49 -13.25
C PRO A 31 -7.83 -4.84 -13.76
N ALA A 32 -6.92 -5.19 -12.86
CA ALA A 32 -5.48 -5.45 -13.05
C ALA A 32 -4.64 -4.23 -13.50
N SER A 33 -5.15 -2.99 -13.38
CA SER A 33 -4.40 -1.77 -13.70
C SER A 33 -4.97 -0.57 -12.94
N VAL A 34 -4.74 -0.56 -11.63
CA VAL A 34 -4.84 0.68 -10.84
C VAL A 34 -3.45 1.14 -10.49
N GLU A 35 -3.05 2.27 -11.05
CA GLU A 35 -1.83 2.95 -10.66
C GLU A 35 -2.19 4.00 -9.62
N ALA A 36 -1.49 3.99 -8.49
CA ALA A 36 -1.48 5.14 -7.59
C ALA A 36 -1.02 6.38 -8.38
N ASP A 37 -1.50 7.58 -8.01
CA ASP A 37 -1.03 8.84 -8.61
C ASP A 37 0.43 9.05 -8.19
N TRP A 38 1.33 8.50 -9.00
CA TRP A 38 2.77 8.47 -8.72
C TRP A 38 3.35 9.87 -8.62
N LYS A 39 2.80 10.84 -9.37
CA LYS A 39 3.25 12.24 -9.30
C LYS A 39 2.93 12.82 -7.94
N TRP A 40 1.70 12.61 -7.48
CA TRP A 40 1.30 13.06 -6.15
C TRP A 40 2.07 12.33 -5.06
N ALA A 41 2.22 11.01 -5.15
CA ALA A 41 2.94 10.21 -4.14
C ALA A 41 4.41 10.63 -4.02
N LEU A 42 5.08 10.87 -5.14
CA LEU A 42 6.46 11.37 -5.14
C LEU A 42 6.54 12.77 -4.54
N ALA A 43 5.68 13.70 -4.96
CA ALA A 43 5.65 15.05 -4.40
C ALA A 43 5.35 15.06 -2.89
N GLN A 44 4.44 14.18 -2.45
CA GLN A 44 4.10 14.01 -1.04
C GLN A 44 5.30 13.51 -0.23
N GLU A 45 6.03 12.54 -0.76
CA GLU A 45 7.24 12.03 -0.11
C GLU A 45 8.36 13.08 -0.09
N GLU A 46 8.59 13.80 -1.19
CA GLU A 46 9.59 14.86 -1.28
C GLU A 46 9.30 16.02 -0.31
N GLU A 47 8.02 16.38 -0.14
CA GLU A 47 7.60 17.50 0.71
C GLU A 47 7.50 17.14 2.19
N TYR A 48 6.99 15.94 2.51
CA TYR A 48 6.63 15.56 3.88
C TYR A 48 7.34 14.31 4.42
N GLY A 49 7.95 13.48 3.56
CA GLY A 49 8.65 12.25 3.96
C GLY A 49 7.76 11.18 4.60
N ASN A 50 6.43 11.26 4.43
CA ASN A 50 5.45 10.48 5.18
C ASN A 50 4.62 9.51 4.31
N LEU A 51 5.09 9.18 3.10
CA LEU A 51 4.49 8.12 2.32
C LEU A 51 4.85 6.76 2.95
N ALA A 52 3.86 6.08 3.52
CA ALA A 52 4.04 4.79 4.17
C ALA A 52 3.86 3.60 3.21
N GLY A 53 3.28 3.83 2.03
CA GLY A 53 3.08 2.81 0.99
C GLY A 53 1.74 2.96 0.28
N PHE A 54 1.12 1.84 -0.09
CA PHE A 54 -0.06 1.82 -0.95
C PHE A 54 -1.10 0.80 -0.49
N ALA A 55 -2.36 1.04 -0.85
CA ALA A 55 -3.46 0.14 -0.63
C ALA A 55 -4.23 -0.10 -1.92
N HIS A 56 -4.75 -1.31 -2.13
CA HIS A 56 -5.64 -1.58 -3.26
C HIS A 56 -6.60 -2.73 -3.02
N THR A 57 -7.64 -2.82 -3.85
CA THR A 57 -8.58 -3.95 -3.84
C THR A 57 -8.35 -4.89 -5.02
N HIS A 58 -8.52 -6.18 -4.76
CA HIS A 58 -8.65 -7.22 -5.79
C HIS A 58 -10.12 -7.54 -6.07
N PRO A 59 -10.44 -8.14 -7.23
CA PRO A 59 -11.78 -8.63 -7.52
C PRO A 59 -12.19 -9.73 -6.55
N VAL A 60 -13.50 -9.84 -6.27
CA VAL A 60 -14.04 -10.90 -5.41
C VAL A 60 -13.63 -12.29 -5.91
N GLY A 61 -13.06 -13.10 -5.03
CA GLY A 61 -12.58 -14.45 -5.30
C GLY A 61 -11.11 -14.53 -5.72
N ALA A 62 -10.42 -13.41 -5.90
CA ALA A 62 -8.98 -13.38 -6.19
C ALA A 62 -8.12 -13.49 -4.93
N GLY A 63 -8.69 -13.24 -3.75
CA GLY A 63 -7.98 -13.22 -2.48
C GLY A 63 -7.15 -11.96 -2.26
N THR A 64 -6.48 -11.91 -1.11
CA THR A 64 -5.74 -10.71 -0.63
C THR A 64 -4.22 -10.89 -0.65
N SER A 65 -3.71 -11.91 -1.34
CA SER A 65 -2.27 -12.11 -1.51
C SER A 65 -1.74 -11.23 -2.64
N PRO A 66 -0.53 -10.66 -2.53
CA PRO A 66 0.09 -9.90 -3.61
C PRO A 66 0.23 -10.74 -4.88
N SER A 67 -0.15 -10.18 -6.00
CA SER A 67 0.18 -10.73 -7.31
C SER A 67 1.64 -10.46 -7.65
N ALA A 68 2.16 -11.13 -8.68
CA ALA A 68 3.50 -10.84 -9.20
C ALA A 68 3.65 -9.39 -9.70
N GLN A 69 2.55 -8.74 -10.09
CA GLN A 69 2.58 -7.32 -10.47
C GLN A 69 2.70 -6.42 -9.25
N ASP A 70 1.95 -6.71 -8.18
CA ASP A 70 2.00 -5.95 -6.93
C ASP A 70 3.40 -5.99 -6.31
N ILE A 71 4.02 -7.17 -6.29
CA ILE A 71 5.39 -7.36 -5.80
C ILE A 71 6.37 -6.47 -6.58
N ARG A 72 6.35 -6.52 -7.91
CA ARG A 72 7.25 -5.70 -8.75
C ARG A 72 7.03 -4.21 -8.53
N THR A 73 5.76 -3.79 -8.41
CA THR A 73 5.43 -2.38 -8.13
C THR A 73 5.98 -1.95 -6.78
N MET A 74 5.76 -2.74 -5.72
CA MET A 74 6.25 -2.40 -4.38
C MET A 74 7.78 -2.40 -4.31
N GLN A 75 8.45 -3.35 -4.96
CA GLN A 75 9.91 -3.38 -5.05
C GLN A 75 10.46 -2.12 -5.75
N ALA A 76 9.84 -1.71 -6.86
CA ALA A 76 10.25 -0.49 -7.57
C ALA A 76 10.10 0.76 -6.69
N TRP A 77 9.03 0.86 -5.91
CA TRP A 77 8.84 1.95 -4.95
C TRP A 77 9.83 1.89 -3.79
N CYS A 78 10.08 0.72 -3.20
CA CYS A 78 11.08 0.57 -2.13
C CYS A 78 12.47 0.99 -2.63
N SER A 79 12.84 0.57 -3.84
CA SER A 79 14.11 0.95 -4.47
C SER A 79 14.21 2.47 -4.71
N SER A 80 13.12 3.07 -5.20
CA SER A 80 13.07 4.51 -5.53
C SER A 80 13.11 5.39 -4.29
N LEU A 81 12.46 4.98 -3.20
CA LEU A 81 12.36 5.77 -1.96
C LEU A 81 13.43 5.41 -0.92
N GLY A 82 14.11 4.26 -1.08
CA GLY A 82 15.15 3.81 -0.16
C GLY A 82 14.64 3.48 1.25
N LYS A 83 13.37 3.08 1.39
CA LYS A 83 12.75 2.78 2.69
C LYS A 83 11.73 1.64 2.61
N PRO A 84 11.44 0.97 3.75
CA PRO A 84 10.37 -0.01 3.83
C PRO A 84 9.00 0.61 3.51
N LEU A 85 8.12 -0.17 2.89
CA LEU A 85 6.76 0.26 2.55
C LEU A 85 5.72 -0.79 2.95
N LEU A 86 4.55 -0.31 3.33
CA LEU A 86 3.38 -1.11 3.65
C LEU A 86 2.47 -1.23 2.41
N CYS A 87 2.05 -2.47 2.10
CA CYS A 87 1.04 -2.77 1.10
C CYS A 87 -0.20 -3.35 1.78
N LEU A 88 -1.36 -2.71 1.59
CA LEU A 88 -2.63 -3.19 2.12
C LEU A 88 -3.54 -3.68 0.99
N ILE A 89 -3.96 -4.95 1.03
CA ILE A 89 -4.74 -5.57 -0.04
C ILE A 89 -6.09 -6.02 0.50
N GLY A 90 -7.16 -5.40 -0.01
CA GLY A 90 -8.54 -5.78 0.26
C GLY A 90 -9.14 -6.63 -0.87
N GLU A 91 -10.33 -7.18 -0.63
CA GLU A 91 -11.10 -7.91 -1.65
C GLU A 91 -12.48 -7.26 -1.87
N GLY A 92 -12.89 -7.15 -3.13
CA GLY A 92 -14.14 -6.54 -3.52
C GLY A 92 -14.14 -5.02 -3.39
N GLU A 93 -15.32 -4.44 -3.19
CA GLU A 93 -15.49 -2.97 -3.13
C GLU A 93 -15.33 -2.41 -1.70
N ASN A 94 -15.27 -3.28 -0.70
CA ASN A 94 -15.25 -2.91 0.71
C ASN A 94 -13.86 -3.18 1.31
N PHE A 95 -13.11 -2.11 1.56
CA PHE A 95 -11.78 -2.17 2.19
C PHE A 95 -11.87 -2.34 3.72
N VAL A 96 -12.60 -3.37 4.18
CA VAL A 96 -12.99 -3.52 5.60
C VAL A 96 -12.00 -4.38 6.39
N GLN A 97 -11.31 -5.32 5.74
CA GLN A 97 -10.31 -6.19 6.38
C GLN A 97 -9.17 -6.51 5.39
N PRO A 98 -8.31 -5.53 5.08
CA PRO A 98 -7.19 -5.79 4.20
C PRO A 98 -6.16 -6.70 4.86
N ALA A 99 -5.48 -7.52 4.05
CA ALA A 99 -4.23 -8.13 4.45
C ALA A 99 -3.10 -7.12 4.29
N ALA A 100 -2.14 -7.12 5.22
CA ALA A 100 -1.02 -6.18 5.22
C ALA A 100 0.31 -6.89 4.97
N TYR A 101 1.11 -6.35 4.06
CA TYR A 101 2.42 -6.88 3.69
C TYR A 101 3.46 -5.77 3.82
N VAL A 102 4.53 -6.04 4.56
CA VAL A 102 5.69 -5.14 4.65
C VAL A 102 6.73 -5.57 3.63
N PHE A 103 7.12 -4.64 2.78
CA PHE A 103 8.28 -4.76 1.90
C PHE A 103 9.43 -4.02 2.58
N GLU A 104 10.41 -4.76 3.10
CA GLU A 104 11.58 -4.18 3.78
C GLU A 104 12.53 -3.49 2.80
N ASP A 105 12.59 -4.00 1.57
CA ASP A 105 13.45 -3.54 0.48
C ASP A 105 12.89 -3.94 -0.90
N ASP A 106 13.70 -3.80 -1.94
CA ASP A 106 13.38 -4.16 -3.33
C ASP A 106 13.68 -5.62 -3.70
N GLN A 107 14.04 -6.46 -2.73
CA GLN A 107 14.35 -7.89 -2.92
C GLN A 107 13.26 -8.81 -2.38
N GLY A 108 12.49 -8.36 -1.38
CA GLY A 108 11.43 -9.13 -0.75
C GLY A 108 10.13 -9.19 -1.55
N ASP A 109 9.36 -10.26 -1.35
CA ASP A 109 8.02 -10.46 -1.93
C ASP A 109 6.89 -9.91 -1.02
N GLY A 110 7.27 -9.22 0.06
CA GLY A 110 6.37 -8.75 1.10
C GLY A 110 6.12 -9.80 2.18
N LYS A 111 6.33 -9.41 3.45
CA LYS A 111 6.06 -10.24 4.63
C LYS A 111 4.71 -9.86 5.21
N LEU A 112 3.82 -10.85 5.32
CA LEU A 112 2.52 -10.66 5.98
C LEU A 112 2.72 -10.14 7.42
N THR A 113 1.99 -9.09 7.78
CA THR A 113 2.00 -8.50 9.11
C THR A 113 0.58 -8.30 9.64
N LYS A 114 0.45 -8.18 10.96
CA LYS A 114 -0.77 -7.71 11.64
C LYS A 114 -0.54 -6.38 12.36
N ASP A 115 0.68 -5.86 12.28
CA ASP A 115 1.15 -4.74 13.08
C ASP A 115 0.88 -3.43 12.34
N PHE A 116 -0.40 -3.17 12.07
CA PHE A 116 -0.85 -1.93 11.43
C PHE A 116 -2.19 -1.48 11.98
N VAL A 117 -2.42 -0.18 11.96
CA VAL A 117 -3.70 0.46 12.23
C VAL A 117 -3.98 1.49 11.13
N ILE A 118 -5.21 1.46 10.62
CA ILE A 118 -5.72 2.48 9.72
C ILE A 118 -6.37 3.55 10.57
N LEU A 119 -5.84 4.76 10.53
CA LEU A 119 -6.39 5.92 11.19
C LEU A 119 -7.51 6.52 10.32
N ASP A 120 -8.66 6.80 10.93
CA ASP A 120 -9.73 7.54 10.27
C ASP A 120 -9.23 8.92 9.84
N SER A 121 -9.60 9.30 8.62
CA SER A 121 -9.01 10.42 7.87
C SER A 121 -9.64 11.77 8.15
#